data_AF-A0A6J1TE32-F1
#
_entry.id   AF-A0A6J1TE32-F1
#
_cell.length_a   1.000
_cell.length_b   1.000
_cell.length_c   1.000
_cell.angle_alpha   90.00
_cell.angle_beta   90.00
_cell.angle_gamma   90.00
#
_symmetry.space_group_name_H-M   'P 1'
#
loop_
_entity.id
_entity.type
_entity.pdbx_description
1 polymer ?
#
loop_
_entity_poly.entity_id
_entity_poly.type
_entity_poly.pdbx_seq_one_letter_code
_entity_poly.pdbx_strand_id
1 'polypeptide(L)'
;MAPNVKEAPLYTGVLDEGEPVPDYLSAIATAEAEEKTKSYRELQPILWDRVAGHLVFNLLSVYAVKLIFTDAKLLTTAWAFLLFIAGNLGVTSGVHRLWSHRAYRAKLPCRLLLAAFYTMSWQGTIYQWAIDHRAHHKFTETDADHVNARRGFFFSHIGWLLCKKHPDVIRFGKTIDCSDLLADPVVYYQKKYYYVFMPILWYLIPVAVPMLLWGETHSNAFLVAVALRFTLGLHAIFLVNSVAHMFGSRPYDK
;
A
#
# COMPACT_ATOMS: atom_id res chain seq x y z
N MET A 1 11.58 14.49 48.38
CA MET A 1 11.72 14.77 46.94
C MET A 1 11.43 13.49 46.18
N ALA A 2 10.24 13.39 45.58
CA ALA A 2 9.84 12.43 44.54
C ALA A 2 8.58 13.04 43.87
N PRO A 3 8.50 13.15 42.53
CA PRO A 3 7.43 13.89 41.86
C PRO A 3 6.21 13.03 41.54
N ASN A 4 5.04 13.68 41.62
CA ASN A 4 3.78 13.48 40.90
C ASN A 4 3.61 12.19 40.07
N VAL A 5 2.66 11.35 40.49
CA VAL A 5 1.90 10.48 39.58
C VAL A 5 0.46 10.99 39.55
N LYS A 6 0.11 11.73 38.49
CA LYS A 6 -1.30 11.88 38.11
C LYS A 6 -1.64 10.65 37.27
N GLU A 7 -2.62 9.88 37.72
CA GLU A 7 -3.18 8.77 36.96
C GLU A 7 -3.70 9.30 35.60
N ALA A 8 -3.28 8.66 34.50
CA ALA A 8 -3.80 8.94 33.18
C ALA A 8 -5.12 8.17 33.00
N PRO A 9 -6.20 8.79 32.48
CA PRO A 9 -7.44 8.07 32.23
C PRO A 9 -7.26 7.07 31.09
N LEU A 10 -7.81 5.86 31.28
CA LEU A 10 -7.94 4.85 30.23
C LEU A 10 -8.92 5.35 29.16
N TYR A 11 -8.41 5.73 27.99
CA TYR A 11 -9.25 5.98 26.82
C TYR A 11 -9.63 4.65 26.16
N THR A 12 -10.74 4.07 26.61
CA THR A 12 -11.48 3.02 25.90
C THR A 12 -12.20 3.70 24.74
N GLY A 13 -11.89 3.37 23.48
CA GLY A 13 -12.40 4.04 22.29
C GLY A 13 -13.91 3.87 22.01
N VAL A 14 -14.76 4.14 22.99
CA VAL A 14 -16.20 4.31 22.90
C VAL A 14 -16.46 5.78 23.24
N LEU A 15 -17.09 6.52 22.33
CA LEU A 15 -17.53 7.89 22.62
C LEU A 15 -18.59 7.81 23.72
N ASP A 16 -18.30 8.44 24.86
CA ASP A 16 -19.26 8.61 25.95
C ASP A 16 -20.39 9.53 25.46
N GLU A 17 -21.66 9.20 25.74
CA GLU A 17 -22.84 9.88 25.17
C GLU A 17 -23.01 11.36 25.58
N GLY A 18 -22.03 11.93 26.29
CA GLY A 18 -21.98 13.32 26.73
C GLY A 18 -20.80 14.15 26.18
N GLU A 19 -19.89 13.58 25.38
CA GLU A 19 -18.81 14.38 24.78
C GLU A 19 -19.32 15.15 23.56
N PRO A 20 -19.05 16.47 23.46
CA PRO A 20 -19.42 17.23 22.27
C PRO A 20 -18.76 16.61 21.05
N VAL A 21 -19.57 16.29 20.04
CA VAL A 21 -19.10 15.83 18.73
C VAL A 21 -18.00 16.81 18.29
N PRO A 22 -16.76 16.34 18.01
CA PRO A 22 -15.71 17.21 17.53
C PRO A 22 -16.25 17.98 16.34
N ASP A 23 -16.17 19.30 16.37
CA ASP A 23 -16.62 20.12 15.26
C ASP A 23 -15.68 19.90 14.08
N TYR A 24 -16.02 18.89 13.28
CA TYR A 24 -15.23 18.47 12.13
C TYR A 24 -15.09 19.59 11.12
N LEU A 25 -16.07 20.50 11.04
CA LEU A 25 -16.02 21.64 10.14
C LEU A 25 -15.01 22.68 10.61
N SER A 26 -14.90 22.97 11.91
CA SER A 26 -13.83 23.84 12.40
C SER A 26 -12.45 23.18 12.34
N ALA A 27 -12.34 21.87 12.54
CA ALA A 27 -11.09 21.15 12.35
C ALA A 27 -10.63 21.19 10.87
N ILE A 28 -11.56 21.05 9.92
CA ILE A 28 -11.30 21.18 8.49
C ILE A 28 -10.93 22.64 8.15
N ALA A 29 -11.70 23.62 8.60
CA ALA A 29 -11.44 25.04 8.34
C ALA A 29 -10.10 25.51 8.93
N THR A 30 -9.71 24.98 10.10
CA THR A 30 -8.41 25.26 10.73
C THR A 30 -7.28 24.62 9.93
N ALA A 31 -7.46 23.38 9.45
CA ALA A 31 -6.49 22.72 8.58
C ALA A 31 -6.31 23.48 7.25
N GLU A 32 -7.41 23.95 6.64
CA GLU A 32 -7.39 24.76 5.41
C GLU A 32 -6.71 26.13 5.63
N ALA A 33 -6.88 26.75 6.79
CA ALA A 33 -6.22 28.00 7.16
C ALA A 33 -4.71 27.80 7.44
N GLU A 34 -4.33 26.70 8.09
CA GLU A 34 -2.93 26.28 8.27
C GLU A 34 -2.27 25.94 6.92
N GLU A 35 -3.00 25.33 5.99
CA GLU A 35 -2.50 25.00 4.64
C GLU A 35 -2.19 26.26 3.81
N LYS A 36 -2.99 27.33 3.96
CA LYS A 36 -2.74 28.62 3.28
C LYS A 36 -1.48 29.35 3.74
N THR A 37 -0.91 29.00 4.90
CA THR A 37 0.26 29.67 5.48
C THR A 37 1.56 28.88 5.32
N LYS A 38 1.52 27.60 4.94
CA LYS A 38 2.72 26.79 4.70
C LYS A 38 3.29 27.05 3.30
N SER A 39 4.54 27.49 3.24
CA SER A 39 5.34 27.44 2.01
C SER A 39 5.55 25.97 1.62
N TYR A 40 4.95 25.54 0.51
CA TYR A 40 4.85 24.16 -0.01
C TYR A 40 6.18 23.47 -0.40
N ARG A 41 7.26 23.62 0.38
CA ARG A 41 8.62 23.22 -0.01
C ARG A 41 9.51 22.67 1.11
N GLU A 42 8.94 22.08 2.16
CA GLU A 42 9.78 21.20 2.98
C GLU A 42 10.05 19.90 2.21
N LEU A 43 11.18 19.89 1.49
CA LEU A 43 11.69 18.73 0.80
C LEU A 43 11.86 17.60 1.82
N GLN A 44 11.09 16.53 1.64
CA GLN A 44 11.17 15.39 2.53
C GLN A 44 12.51 14.67 2.33
N PRO A 45 13.20 14.27 3.41
CA PRO A 45 14.47 13.55 3.30
C PRO A 45 14.34 12.29 2.42
N ILE A 46 15.28 12.11 1.50
CA ILE A 46 15.33 10.97 0.60
C ILE A 46 15.77 9.72 1.39
N LEU A 47 15.13 8.60 1.09
CA LEU A 47 15.41 7.28 1.64
C LEU A 47 16.22 6.49 0.60
N TRP A 48 17.54 6.66 0.64
CA TRP A 48 18.46 6.13 -0.37
C TRP A 48 18.47 4.59 -0.45
N ASP A 49 18.17 3.90 0.66
CA ASP A 49 17.96 2.46 0.71
C ASP A 49 16.79 2.04 -0.20
N ARG A 50 15.69 2.78 -0.18
CA ARG A 50 14.53 2.52 -1.03
C ARG A 50 14.80 2.89 -2.48
N VAL A 51 15.51 3.99 -2.72
CA VAL A 51 15.95 4.39 -4.07
C VAL A 51 16.79 3.27 -4.69
N ALA A 52 17.82 2.80 -3.99
CA ALA A 52 18.67 1.72 -4.45
C ALA A 52 17.88 0.42 -4.68
N GLY A 53 17.00 0.05 -3.74
CA GLY A 53 16.16 -1.15 -3.87
C GLY A 53 15.26 -1.10 -5.11
N HIS A 54 14.51 -0.03 -5.30
CA HIS A 54 13.65 0.13 -6.47
C HIS A 54 14.44 0.18 -7.78
N LEU A 55 15.61 0.85 -7.80
CA LEU A 55 16.48 0.87 -8.97
C LEU A 55 16.95 -0.53 -9.34
N VAL A 56 17.43 -1.31 -8.36
CA VAL A 56 17.87 -2.70 -8.57
C VAL A 56 16.73 -3.55 -9.11
N PHE A 57 15.54 -3.53 -8.49
CA PHE A 57 14.40 -4.32 -8.97
C PHE A 57 13.96 -3.94 -10.38
N ASN A 58 13.99 -2.64 -10.73
CA ASN A 58 13.69 -2.18 -12.08
C ASN A 58 14.72 -2.71 -13.11
N LEU A 59 16.02 -2.61 -12.81
CA LEU A 59 17.08 -3.13 -13.68
C LEU A 59 16.99 -4.66 -13.86
N LEU A 60 16.76 -5.40 -12.77
CA LEU A 60 16.54 -6.84 -12.81
C LEU A 60 15.31 -7.20 -13.65
N SER A 61 14.25 -6.39 -13.59
CA SER A 61 13.03 -6.61 -14.37
C SER A 61 13.25 -6.38 -15.86
N VAL A 62 13.99 -5.34 -16.23
CA VAL A 62 14.40 -5.11 -17.64
C VAL A 62 15.20 -6.31 -18.15
N TYR A 63 16.12 -6.84 -17.35
CA TYR A 63 16.86 -8.05 -17.72
C TYR A 63 15.95 -9.29 -17.79
N ALA A 64 15.00 -9.44 -16.87
CA ALA A 64 14.03 -10.54 -16.87
C ALA A 64 13.14 -10.55 -18.12
N VAL A 65 12.80 -9.39 -18.69
CA VAL A 65 12.07 -9.30 -19.97
C VAL A 65 12.86 -9.98 -21.08
N LYS A 66 14.18 -9.78 -21.17
CA LYS A 66 15.02 -10.52 -22.13
C LYS A 66 14.91 -12.03 -21.88
N LEU A 67 15.01 -12.48 -20.62
CA LEU A 67 14.98 -13.90 -20.28
C LEU A 67 13.69 -14.60 -20.70
N ILE A 68 12.54 -13.91 -20.64
CA ILE A 68 11.25 -14.44 -21.13
C ILE A 68 11.34 -14.90 -22.60
N PHE A 69 12.14 -14.22 -23.42
CA PHE A 69 12.28 -14.52 -24.85
C PHE A 69 13.47 -15.41 -25.20
N THR A 70 14.40 -15.63 -24.27
CA THR A 70 15.66 -16.33 -24.58
C THR A 70 15.88 -17.62 -23.80
N ASP A 71 15.55 -17.65 -22.51
CA ASP A 71 16.04 -18.71 -21.59
C ASP A 71 14.96 -19.23 -20.62
N ALA A 72 14.10 -18.35 -20.10
CA ALA A 72 13.05 -18.75 -19.18
C ALA A 72 12.02 -19.64 -19.88
N LYS A 73 11.60 -20.71 -19.20
CA LYS A 73 10.57 -21.62 -19.69
C LYS A 73 9.23 -20.89 -19.79
N LEU A 74 8.46 -21.18 -20.83
CA LEU A 74 7.13 -20.58 -21.03
C LEU A 74 6.20 -20.74 -19.82
N LEU A 75 6.27 -21.90 -19.13
CA LEU A 75 5.49 -22.16 -17.91
C LEU A 75 5.86 -21.19 -16.76
N THR A 76 7.12 -20.78 -16.65
CA THR A 76 7.57 -19.78 -15.67
C THR A 76 6.97 -18.41 -15.95
N THR A 77 6.92 -18.02 -17.23
CA THR A 77 6.27 -16.77 -17.66
C THR A 77 4.76 -16.80 -17.39
N ALA A 78 4.09 -17.91 -17.74
CA ALA A 78 2.67 -18.08 -17.47
C ALA A 78 2.36 -18.05 -15.96
N TRP A 79 3.20 -18.72 -15.16
CA TRP A 79 3.12 -18.70 -13.70
C TRP A 79 3.27 -17.29 -13.14
N ALA A 80 4.29 -16.55 -13.56
CA ALA A 80 4.50 -15.16 -13.15
C ALA A 80 3.30 -14.27 -13.49
N PHE A 81 2.71 -14.46 -14.69
CA PHE A 81 1.51 -13.75 -15.11
C PHE A 81 0.28 -14.09 -14.24
N LEU A 82 0.05 -15.36 -13.94
CA LEU A 82 -1.03 -15.78 -13.04
C LEU A 82 -0.88 -15.16 -11.64
N LEU A 83 0.34 -15.18 -11.10
CA LEU A 83 0.64 -14.55 -9.82
C LEU A 83 0.51 -13.01 -9.86
N PHE A 84 0.83 -12.38 -10.99
CA PHE A 84 0.59 -10.96 -11.21
C PHE A 84 -0.91 -10.64 -11.13
N ILE A 85 -1.76 -11.40 -11.81
CA ILE A 85 -3.22 -11.22 -11.75
C ILE A 85 -3.75 -11.47 -10.33
N ALA A 86 -3.33 -12.56 -9.69
CA ALA A 86 -3.74 -12.88 -8.32
C ALA A 86 -3.32 -11.77 -7.34
N GLY A 87 -2.09 -11.28 -7.41
CA GLY A 87 -1.61 -10.16 -6.59
C GLY A 87 -2.46 -8.89 -6.77
N ASN A 88 -2.74 -8.52 -8.03
CA ASN A 88 -3.58 -7.37 -8.35
C ASN A 88 -5.04 -7.56 -7.90
N LEU A 89 -5.59 -8.78 -7.90
CA LEU A 89 -6.89 -9.07 -7.31
C LEU A 89 -6.88 -8.88 -5.78
N GLY A 90 -5.80 -9.29 -5.12
CA GLY A 90 -5.59 -9.03 -3.69
C GLY A 90 -5.57 -7.54 -3.36
N VAL A 91 -5.01 -6.72 -4.26
CA VAL A 91 -5.01 -5.26 -4.12
C VAL A 91 -6.41 -4.69 -4.39
N THR A 92 -6.92 -4.90 -5.60
CA THR A 92 -8.14 -4.24 -6.10
C THR A 92 -9.40 -4.73 -5.40
N SER A 93 -9.62 -6.03 -5.34
CA SER A 93 -10.80 -6.61 -4.71
C SER A 93 -10.62 -6.71 -3.19
N GLY A 94 -9.42 -7.06 -2.73
CA GLY A 94 -9.10 -7.15 -1.30
C GLY A 94 -8.89 -5.79 -0.63
N VAL A 95 -7.63 -5.37 -0.48
CA VAL A 95 -7.28 -4.22 0.38
C VAL A 95 -8.03 -2.94 -0.01
N HIS A 96 -8.22 -2.69 -1.29
CA HIS A 96 -8.90 -1.52 -1.80
C HIS A 96 -10.42 -1.60 -1.55
N ARG A 97 -11.15 -2.48 -2.24
CA ARG A 97 -12.62 -2.49 -2.20
C ARG A 97 -13.19 -3.10 -0.92
N LEU A 98 -12.65 -4.23 -0.46
CA LEU A 98 -13.18 -4.93 0.72
C LEU A 98 -12.79 -4.23 2.02
N TRP A 99 -11.50 -3.99 2.26
CA TRP A 99 -11.03 -3.50 3.56
C TRP A 99 -10.98 -1.97 3.64
N SER A 100 -10.61 -1.25 2.57
CA SER A 100 -10.55 0.22 2.63
C SER A 100 -11.93 0.87 2.47
N HIS A 101 -12.69 0.46 1.46
CA HIS A 101 -13.99 1.06 1.13
C HIS A 101 -15.22 0.34 1.69
N ARG A 102 -15.05 -0.89 2.20
CA ARG A 102 -16.19 -1.71 2.69
C ARG A 102 -17.28 -1.88 1.61
N ALA A 103 -16.90 -1.93 0.34
CA ALA A 103 -17.82 -1.95 -0.80
C ALA A 103 -18.65 -3.24 -0.89
N TYR A 104 -18.23 -4.30 -0.20
CA TYR A 104 -18.95 -5.57 -0.12
C TYR A 104 -18.54 -6.35 1.14
N ARG A 105 -19.27 -7.42 1.44
CA ARG A 105 -18.94 -8.38 2.52
C ARG A 105 -18.48 -9.70 1.92
N ALA A 106 -17.44 -10.29 2.51
CA ALA A 106 -16.87 -11.56 2.06
C ALA A 106 -16.88 -12.59 3.20
N LYS A 107 -17.21 -13.85 2.86
CA LYS A 107 -17.06 -14.97 3.79
C LYS A 107 -15.57 -15.27 4.05
N LEU A 108 -15.28 -15.94 5.16
CA LEU A 108 -13.92 -16.24 5.62
C LEU A 108 -13.01 -16.84 4.53
N PRO A 109 -13.43 -17.83 3.71
CA PRO A 109 -12.54 -18.39 2.68
C PRO A 109 -12.06 -17.35 1.65
N CYS A 110 -12.98 -16.49 1.20
CA CYS A 110 -12.65 -15.41 0.26
C CYS A 110 -11.73 -14.36 0.90
N ARG A 111 -11.96 -14.02 2.18
CA ARG A 111 -11.09 -13.09 2.92
C ARG A 111 -9.67 -13.64 3.07
N LEU A 112 -9.52 -14.91 3.43
CA LEU A 112 -8.21 -15.56 3.53
C LEU A 112 -7.49 -15.59 2.17
N LEU A 113 -8.20 -15.93 1.10
CA LEU A 113 -7.65 -15.94 -0.26
C LEU A 113 -7.15 -14.54 -0.68
N LEU A 114 -7.99 -13.51 -0.51
CA LEU A 114 -7.63 -12.14 -0.84
C LEU A 114 -6.48 -11.61 0.03
N ALA A 115 -6.41 -12.01 1.30
CA ALA A 115 -5.30 -11.65 2.18
C ALA A 115 -3.98 -12.31 1.75
N ALA A 116 -4.01 -13.57 1.31
CA ALA A 116 -2.83 -14.26 0.78
C ALA A 116 -2.37 -13.60 -0.53
N PHE A 117 -3.29 -13.34 -1.45
CA PHE A 117 -3.03 -12.63 -2.70
C PHE A 117 -2.44 -11.24 -2.48
N TYR A 118 -3.00 -10.47 -1.55
CA TYR A 118 -2.47 -9.16 -1.19
C TYR A 118 -1.07 -9.25 -0.57
N THR A 119 -0.85 -10.21 0.34
CA THR A 119 0.46 -10.41 0.98
C THR A 119 1.54 -10.77 -0.03
N MET A 120 1.20 -11.53 -1.08
CA MET A 120 2.09 -11.83 -2.22
C MET A 120 2.45 -10.61 -3.08
N SER A 121 1.69 -9.51 -2.99
CA SER A 121 2.00 -8.26 -3.69
C SER A 121 3.09 -7.43 -3.00
N TRP A 122 3.41 -7.74 -1.74
CA TRP A 122 4.44 -7.07 -0.92
C TRP A 122 4.27 -5.54 -0.82
N GLN A 123 3.04 -5.08 -0.58
CA GLN A 123 2.71 -3.64 -0.40
C GLN A 123 2.42 -3.25 1.05
N GLY A 124 2.95 -4.02 2.00
CA GLY A 124 2.75 -3.80 3.42
C GLY A 124 1.55 -4.57 3.97
N THR A 125 1.21 -4.30 5.23
CA THR A 125 0.05 -4.93 5.89
C THR A 125 -1.26 -4.37 5.33
N ILE A 126 -2.33 -5.17 5.36
CA ILE A 126 -3.68 -4.74 4.97
C ILE A 126 -4.08 -3.51 5.77
N TYR A 127 -3.79 -3.54 7.08
CA TYR A 127 -4.06 -2.45 8.01
C TYR A 127 -3.40 -1.12 7.59
N GLN A 128 -2.08 -1.15 7.34
CA GLN A 128 -1.34 0.07 6.99
C GLN A 128 -1.81 0.66 5.65
N TRP A 129 -1.98 -0.19 4.63
CA TRP A 129 -2.42 0.25 3.32
C TRP A 129 -3.83 0.84 3.37
N ALA A 130 -4.76 0.20 4.10
CA ALA A 130 -6.12 0.71 4.23
C ALA A 130 -6.19 2.06 4.95
N ILE A 131 -5.34 2.31 5.95
CA ILE A 131 -5.25 3.62 6.61
C ILE A 131 -4.72 4.67 5.63
N ASP A 132 -3.61 4.38 4.94
CA ASP A 132 -3.00 5.29 3.98
C ASP A 132 -3.98 5.61 2.83
N HIS A 133 -4.76 4.63 2.39
CA HIS A 133 -5.76 4.78 1.32
C HIS A 133 -7.02 5.55 1.79
N ARG A 134 -7.53 5.28 2.98
CA ARG A 134 -8.63 6.06 3.58
C ARG A 134 -8.23 7.52 3.80
N ALA A 135 -6.99 7.75 4.25
CA ALA A 135 -6.43 9.10 4.36
C ALA A 135 -6.31 9.78 2.99
N HIS A 136 -5.81 9.05 1.98
CA HIS A 136 -5.73 9.55 0.60
C HIS A 136 -7.08 10.02 0.09
N HIS A 137 -8.16 9.26 0.27
CA HIS A 137 -9.51 9.69 -0.15
C HIS A 137 -10.07 10.87 0.66
N LYS A 138 -9.73 10.98 1.94
CA LYS A 138 -10.24 12.04 2.82
C LYS A 138 -9.53 13.37 2.59
N PHE A 139 -8.24 13.33 2.26
CA PHE A 139 -7.38 14.51 2.16
C PHE A 139 -6.72 14.62 0.78
N THR A 140 -7.39 14.14 -0.27
CA THR A 140 -6.87 14.05 -1.64
C THR A 140 -6.28 15.39 -2.10
N GLU A 141 -5.11 15.33 -2.74
CA GLU A 141 -4.40 16.52 -3.27
C GLU A 141 -3.99 17.58 -2.22
N THR A 142 -3.87 17.20 -0.95
CA THR A 142 -3.29 18.03 0.11
C THR A 142 -1.95 17.44 0.59
N ASP A 143 -1.23 18.14 1.47
CA ASP A 143 -0.02 17.62 2.11
C ASP A 143 -0.25 16.45 3.08
N ALA A 144 -1.52 16.14 3.40
CA ALA A 144 -1.92 14.94 4.14
C ALA A 144 -2.14 13.72 3.23
N ASP A 145 -2.13 13.90 1.91
CA ASP A 145 -2.15 12.83 0.93
C ASP A 145 -0.73 12.30 0.66
N HIS A 146 -0.51 11.02 0.99
CA HIS A 146 0.78 10.38 0.78
C HIS A 146 1.20 10.29 -0.69
N VAL A 147 0.25 10.30 -1.64
CA VAL A 147 0.49 10.22 -3.08
C VAL A 147 0.09 11.49 -3.84
N ASN A 148 0.00 12.62 -3.13
CA ASN A 148 -0.43 13.93 -3.63
C ASN A 148 0.02 14.22 -5.08
N ALA A 149 -0.92 14.21 -6.03
CA ALA A 149 -0.66 14.39 -7.45
C ALA A 149 -0.28 15.83 -7.81
N ARG A 150 -0.63 16.83 -6.99
CA ARG A 150 -0.13 18.21 -7.15
C ARG A 150 1.39 18.34 -7.05
N ARG A 151 2.07 17.36 -6.44
CA ARG A 151 3.54 17.28 -6.41
C ARG A 151 4.15 16.70 -7.70
N GLY A 152 3.31 16.41 -8.69
CA GLY A 152 3.70 16.00 -10.04
C GLY A 152 3.72 14.49 -10.26
N PHE A 153 3.84 14.11 -11.54
CA PHE A 153 3.80 12.73 -11.99
C PHE A 153 4.81 11.83 -11.26
N PHE A 154 6.08 12.24 -11.19
CA PHE A 154 7.10 11.41 -10.57
C PHE A 154 6.83 11.14 -9.09
N PHE A 155 6.38 12.17 -8.35
CA PHE A 155 6.08 12.03 -6.92
C PHE A 155 4.92 11.07 -6.70
N SER A 156 3.78 11.30 -7.36
CA SER A 156 2.58 10.47 -7.24
C SER A 156 2.76 9.04 -7.76
N HIS A 157 3.64 8.85 -8.76
CA HIS A 157 3.94 7.53 -9.31
C HIS A 157 4.82 6.71 -8.36
N ILE A 158 6.02 7.18 -8.01
CA ILE A 158 6.98 6.41 -7.19
C ILE A 158 7.70 7.24 -6.14
N GLY A 159 7.85 8.55 -6.35
CA GLY A 159 8.65 9.42 -5.50
C GLY A 159 8.18 9.46 -4.04
N TRP A 160 6.88 9.27 -3.79
CA TRP A 160 6.33 9.19 -2.44
C TRP A 160 6.90 8.03 -1.60
N LEU A 161 7.32 6.94 -2.23
CA LEU A 161 8.00 5.83 -1.55
C LEU A 161 9.46 6.12 -1.24
N LEU A 162 10.08 7.01 -2.02
CA LEU A 162 11.52 7.28 -2.04
C LEU A 162 11.94 8.37 -1.04
N CYS A 163 10.99 8.99 -0.35
CA CYS A 163 11.25 9.97 0.69
C CYS A 163 10.45 9.66 1.96
N LYS A 164 10.76 10.38 3.04
CA LYS A 164 9.90 10.35 4.23
C LYS A 164 8.51 10.90 3.90
N LYS A 165 7.48 10.38 4.59
CA LYS A 165 6.12 10.92 4.52
C LYS A 165 6.13 12.34 5.08
N HIS A 166 5.37 13.23 4.47
CA HIS A 166 5.13 14.56 5.01
C HIS A 166 4.50 14.46 6.42
N PRO A 167 4.83 15.35 7.38
CA PRO A 167 4.30 15.27 8.75
C PRO A 167 2.77 15.23 8.81
N ASP A 168 2.09 15.93 7.90
CA ASP A 168 0.63 15.96 7.85
C ASP A 168 0.04 14.59 7.48
N VAL A 169 0.70 13.79 6.63
CA VAL A 169 0.28 12.40 6.37
C VAL A 169 0.23 11.59 7.67
N ILE A 170 1.22 11.79 8.55
CA ILE A 170 1.29 11.08 9.84
C ILE A 170 0.25 11.64 10.83
N ARG A 171 0.12 12.97 10.91
CA ARG A 171 -0.82 13.65 11.82
C ARG A 171 -2.26 13.27 11.48
N PHE A 172 -2.66 13.43 10.23
CA PHE A 172 -4.03 13.18 9.78
C PHE A 172 -4.33 11.71 9.59
N GLY A 173 -3.34 10.87 9.25
CA GLY A 173 -3.49 9.41 9.21
C GLY A 173 -3.96 8.81 10.55
N LYS A 174 -3.55 9.41 11.69
CA LYS A 174 -4.02 9.00 13.03
C LYS A 174 -5.49 9.32 13.30
N THR A 175 -6.09 10.21 12.50
CA THR A 175 -7.52 10.58 12.64
C THR A 175 -8.45 9.63 11.87
N ILE A 176 -7.89 8.67 11.13
CA ILE A 176 -8.67 7.68 10.39
C ILE A 176 -9.12 6.57 11.34
N ASP A 177 -10.43 6.40 11.44
CA ASP A 177 -11.01 5.25 12.13
C ASP A 177 -10.61 3.95 11.42
N CYS A 178 -10.03 3.03 12.20
CA CYS A 178 -9.54 1.73 11.79
C CYS A 178 -9.95 0.62 12.78
N SER A 179 -10.92 0.91 13.66
CA SER A 179 -11.45 -0.05 14.63
C SER A 179 -12.00 -1.32 13.95
N ASP A 180 -12.66 -1.16 12.80
CA ASP A 180 -13.17 -2.24 11.98
C ASP A 180 -12.08 -3.17 11.45
N LEU A 181 -10.92 -2.61 11.09
CA LEU A 181 -9.80 -3.38 10.54
C LEU A 181 -9.17 -4.27 11.61
N LEU A 182 -9.07 -3.82 12.85
CA LEU A 182 -8.52 -4.63 13.94
C LEU A 182 -9.54 -5.64 14.49
N ALA A 183 -10.84 -5.34 14.37
CA ALA A 183 -11.90 -6.29 14.68
C ALA A 183 -11.97 -7.45 13.67
N ASP A 184 -11.45 -7.28 12.45
CA ASP A 184 -11.31 -8.34 11.45
C ASP A 184 -10.13 -9.27 11.81
N PRO A 185 -10.37 -10.54 12.18
CA PRO A 185 -9.30 -11.46 12.56
C PRO A 185 -8.30 -11.76 11.43
N VAL A 186 -8.75 -11.75 10.17
CA VAL A 186 -7.86 -11.96 9.01
C VAL A 186 -6.88 -10.81 8.89
N VAL A 187 -7.35 -9.58 9.02
CA VAL A 187 -6.49 -8.38 8.99
C VAL A 187 -5.55 -8.37 10.19
N TYR A 188 -6.06 -8.64 11.39
CA TYR A 188 -5.26 -8.70 12.61
C TYR A 188 -4.11 -9.71 12.49
N TYR A 189 -4.39 -10.95 12.08
CA TYR A 189 -3.37 -11.99 11.95
C TYR A 189 -2.43 -11.75 10.77
N GLN A 190 -2.93 -11.23 9.64
CA GLN A 190 -2.08 -10.83 8.52
C GLN A 190 -1.09 -9.75 8.95
N LYS A 191 -1.53 -8.75 9.73
CA LYS A 191 -0.67 -7.71 10.28
C LYS A 191 0.36 -8.28 11.27
N LYS A 192 -0.07 -9.15 12.18
CA LYS A 192 0.78 -9.74 13.24
C LYS A 192 1.88 -10.64 12.66
N TYR A 193 1.55 -11.43 11.66
CA TYR A 193 2.46 -12.43 11.06
C TYR A 193 2.95 -12.04 9.67
N TYR A 194 2.85 -10.76 9.30
CA TYR A 194 3.19 -10.27 7.97
C TYR A 194 4.60 -10.68 7.53
N TYR A 195 5.60 -10.47 8.39
CA TYR A 195 7.00 -10.79 8.08
C TYR A 195 7.29 -12.29 7.99
N VAL A 196 6.36 -13.14 8.43
CA VAL A 196 6.43 -14.60 8.25
C VAL A 196 5.77 -14.99 6.93
N PHE A 197 4.53 -14.54 6.68
CA PHE A 197 3.78 -14.93 5.48
C PHE A 197 4.32 -14.29 4.19
N MET A 198 4.80 -13.05 4.28
CA MET A 198 5.30 -12.30 3.12
C MET A 198 6.42 -13.04 2.37
N PRO A 199 7.56 -13.41 2.97
CA PRO A 199 8.63 -14.07 2.22
C PRO A 199 8.19 -15.42 1.63
N ILE A 200 7.26 -16.11 2.29
CA ILE A 200 6.71 -17.38 1.79
C ILE A 200 5.89 -17.15 0.51
N LEU A 201 4.94 -16.22 0.56
CA LEU A 201 3.99 -15.98 -0.52
C LEU A 201 4.59 -15.15 -1.67
N TRP A 202 5.47 -14.20 -1.35
CA TRP A 202 6.06 -13.29 -2.34
C TRP A 202 7.29 -13.88 -3.05
N TYR A 203 8.09 -14.72 -2.36
CA TYR A 203 9.34 -15.27 -2.89
C TYR A 203 9.37 -16.80 -2.91
N LEU A 204 9.22 -17.48 -1.76
CA LEU A 204 9.48 -18.93 -1.69
C LEU A 204 8.56 -19.74 -2.60
N ILE A 205 7.24 -19.54 -2.52
CA ILE A 205 6.28 -20.24 -3.38
C ILE A 205 6.48 -19.86 -4.86
N PRO A 206 6.57 -18.56 -5.23
CA PRO A 206 6.80 -18.18 -6.62
C PRO A 206 8.07 -18.76 -7.25
N VAL A 207 9.13 -18.99 -6.48
CA VAL A 207 10.40 -19.58 -6.94
C VAL A 207 10.38 -21.10 -6.91
N ALA A 208 9.90 -21.71 -5.82
CA ALA A 208 9.93 -23.16 -5.64
C ALA A 208 9.03 -23.89 -6.66
N VAL A 209 7.86 -23.34 -6.99
CA VAL A 209 6.92 -23.98 -7.92
C VAL A 209 7.56 -24.21 -9.31
N PRO A 210 8.15 -23.19 -9.97
CA PRO A 210 8.86 -23.41 -11.24
C PRO A 210 10.00 -24.41 -11.18
N MET A 211 10.80 -24.34 -10.11
CA MET A 211 11.96 -25.21 -9.94
C MET A 211 11.55 -26.67 -9.77
N LEU A 212 10.54 -26.93 -8.94
CA LEU A 212 10.13 -28.29 -8.57
C LEU A 212 9.23 -28.95 -9.61
N LEU A 213 8.35 -28.18 -10.27
CA LEU A 213 7.32 -28.76 -11.14
C LEU A 213 7.76 -28.86 -12.61
N TRP A 214 8.61 -27.97 -13.10
CA TRP A 214 9.06 -27.99 -14.50
C TRP A 214 10.56 -27.71 -14.69
N GLY A 215 11.33 -27.81 -13.61
CA GLY A 215 12.79 -27.79 -13.65
C GLY A 215 13.37 -26.44 -14.11
N GLU A 216 12.73 -25.32 -13.79
CA GLU A 216 13.29 -23.99 -14.06
C GLU A 216 14.55 -23.73 -13.22
N THR A 217 15.48 -22.93 -13.73
CA THR A 217 16.63 -22.50 -12.93
C THR A 217 16.19 -21.54 -11.82
N HIS A 218 16.89 -21.55 -10.68
CA HIS A 218 16.61 -20.61 -9.58
C HIS A 218 16.65 -19.16 -10.07
N SER A 219 17.66 -18.81 -10.88
CA SER A 219 17.83 -17.47 -11.45
C SER A 219 16.62 -17.02 -12.28
N ASN A 220 16.14 -17.85 -13.20
CA ASN A 220 14.99 -17.52 -14.04
C ASN A 220 13.70 -17.44 -13.22
N ALA A 221 13.49 -18.38 -12.30
CA ALA A 221 12.34 -18.37 -11.41
C ALA A 221 12.30 -17.08 -10.56
N PHE A 222 13.43 -16.67 -10.00
CA PHE A 222 13.53 -15.42 -9.26
C PHE A 222 13.31 -14.18 -10.14
N LEU A 223 14.04 -14.07 -11.26
CA LEU A 223 14.00 -12.88 -12.10
C LEU A 223 12.62 -12.68 -12.73
N VAL A 224 11.96 -13.76 -13.18
CA VAL A 224 10.66 -13.67 -13.86
C VAL A 224 9.49 -13.70 -12.85
N ALA A 225 9.42 -14.70 -11.97
CA ALA A 225 8.27 -14.88 -11.08
C ALA A 225 8.30 -14.01 -9.82
N VAL A 226 9.45 -13.39 -9.49
CA VAL A 226 9.57 -12.46 -8.36
C VAL A 226 9.88 -11.05 -8.83
N ALA A 227 11.07 -10.80 -9.40
CA ALA A 227 11.51 -9.43 -9.68
C ALA A 227 10.62 -8.73 -10.72
N LEU A 228 10.42 -9.34 -11.89
CA LEU A 228 9.58 -8.77 -12.94
C LEU A 228 8.11 -8.67 -12.51
N ARG A 229 7.55 -9.75 -11.95
CA ARG A 229 6.18 -9.76 -11.42
C ARG A 229 5.94 -8.63 -10.42
N PHE A 230 6.85 -8.46 -9.46
CA PHE A 230 6.74 -7.44 -8.42
C PHE A 230 6.80 -6.04 -9.01
N THR A 231 7.78 -5.76 -9.87
CA THR A 231 7.95 -4.45 -10.51
C THR A 231 6.73 -4.08 -11.35
N LEU A 232 6.25 -5.00 -12.20
CA LEU A 232 5.04 -4.76 -12.99
C LEU A 232 3.81 -4.55 -12.10
N GLY A 233 3.67 -5.32 -11.02
CA GLY A 233 2.60 -5.17 -10.04
C GLY A 233 2.57 -3.79 -9.39
N LEU A 234 3.74 -3.30 -8.95
CA LEU A 234 3.86 -1.96 -8.38
C LEU A 234 3.50 -0.88 -9.39
N HIS A 235 4.10 -0.91 -10.58
CA HIS A 235 3.84 0.11 -11.60
C HIS A 235 2.38 0.12 -12.06
N ALA A 236 1.71 -1.03 -12.15
CA ALA A 236 0.29 -1.10 -12.46
C ALA A 236 -0.57 -0.31 -11.45
N ILE A 237 -0.22 -0.37 -10.16
CA ILE A 237 -0.94 0.32 -9.09
C ILE A 237 -0.56 1.80 -9.05
N PHE A 238 0.72 2.11 -9.26
CA PHE A 238 1.22 3.48 -9.29
C PHE A 238 0.62 4.31 -10.42
N LEU A 239 0.23 3.67 -11.54
CA LEU A 239 -0.52 4.33 -12.61
C LEU A 239 -1.87 4.87 -12.13
N VAL A 240 -2.52 4.25 -11.14
CA VAL A 240 -3.77 4.75 -10.56
C VAL A 240 -3.50 6.06 -9.81
N ASN A 241 -2.42 6.14 -9.03
CA ASN A 241 -2.07 7.34 -8.26
C ASN A 241 -1.61 8.51 -9.15
N SER A 242 -1.04 8.20 -10.33
CA SER A 242 -0.37 9.18 -11.20
C SER A 242 -1.18 9.46 -12.45
N VAL A 243 -1.25 8.50 -13.38
CA VAL A 243 -1.94 8.69 -14.66
C VAL A 243 -3.42 8.99 -14.44
N ALA A 244 -4.12 8.25 -13.58
CA ALA A 244 -5.56 8.45 -13.41
C ALA A 244 -5.93 9.79 -12.73
N HIS A 245 -5.01 10.41 -11.99
CA HIS A 245 -5.21 11.75 -11.40
C HIS A 245 -4.92 12.88 -12.41
N MET A 246 -4.05 12.63 -13.38
CA MET A 246 -3.56 13.64 -14.32
C MET A 246 -4.22 13.60 -15.71
N PHE A 247 -4.58 12.41 -16.18
CA PHE A 247 -5.06 12.18 -17.55
C PHE A 247 -6.37 11.39 -17.53
N GLY A 248 -7.42 11.97 -18.12
CA GLY A 248 -8.71 11.33 -18.26
C GLY A 248 -9.87 12.33 -18.28
N SER A 249 -11.06 11.86 -18.64
CA SER A 249 -12.29 12.64 -18.53
C SER A 249 -12.78 12.66 -17.07
N ARG A 250 -13.39 13.77 -16.65
CA ARG A 250 -14.02 13.93 -15.34
C ARG A 250 -15.54 14.15 -15.49
N PRO A 251 -16.32 13.09 -15.77
CA PRO A 251 -17.75 13.25 -16.08
C PRO A 251 -18.64 13.44 -14.85
N TYR A 252 -18.18 13.08 -13.65
CA TYR A 252 -18.98 13.13 -12.42
C TYR A 252 -18.72 14.37 -11.56
N ASP A 253 -17.44 14.74 -11.38
CA ASP A 253 -17.00 15.86 -10.55
C ASP A 253 -15.74 16.50 -11.17
N LYS A 254 -15.66 17.82 -11.24
CA LYS A 254 -14.70 18.57 -12.08
C LYS A 254 -13.44 19.01 -11.33
#